data_AF-A0A3C1KGE8-F1
#
_entry.id   AF-A0A3C1KGE8-F1
#
_cell.length_a   1.000
_cell.length_b   1.000
_cell.length_c   1.000
_cell.angle_alpha   90.00
_cell.angle_beta   90.00
_cell.angle_gamma   90.00
#
_symmetry.space_group_name_H-M   'P 1'
#
loop_
_entity.id
_entity.type
_entity.pdbx_description
1 polymer ?
#
loop_
_entity_poly.entity_id
_entity_poly.type
_entity_poly.pdbx_seq_one_letter_code
_entity_poly.pdbx_strand_id
1 'polypeptide(L)'
;MTTYLLAGGGTAGHVNPLLAVADALRAREPEASVLVLGTREGLEARLVPLRGYELLFIDKVPFPRRPDRAALAFPRRFARAVRAVRRDIRERGVDVVVGFGGYAAAPAYVAARREHVPFVVHEANARPGIANVLGARRAAAVG
;
A
#
# COMPACT_ATOMS: atom_id res chain seq x y z
N MET A 1 -10.64 -15.49 10.07
CA MET A 1 -10.72 -14.92 8.72
C MET A 1 -9.76 -13.75 8.69
N THR A 2 -8.67 -13.84 7.95
CA THR A 2 -7.67 -12.77 7.90
C THR A 2 -8.04 -11.72 6.85
N THR A 3 -7.92 -10.44 7.21
CA THR A 3 -8.10 -9.31 6.30
C THR A 3 -6.75 -8.71 5.93
N TYR A 4 -6.38 -8.85 4.66
CA TYR A 4 -5.15 -8.35 4.08
C TYR A 4 -5.38 -7.00 3.40
N LEU A 5 -4.50 -6.03 3.67
CA LEU A 5 -4.44 -4.77 2.92
C LEU A 5 -3.16 -4.73 2.08
N LEU A 6 -3.30 -4.88 0.77
CA LEU A 6 -2.20 -4.82 -0.17
C LEU A 6 -2.02 -3.39 -0.68
N ALA A 7 -0.93 -2.74 -0.32
CA ALA A 7 -0.65 -1.36 -0.68
C ALA A 7 0.38 -1.27 -1.81
N GLY A 8 -0.05 -0.82 -2.98
CA GLY A 8 0.83 -0.74 -4.14
C GLY A 8 0.17 -0.03 -5.30
N GLY A 9 0.96 0.45 -6.26
CA GLY A 9 0.37 1.12 -7.41
C GLY A 9 1.32 1.96 -8.24
N GLY A 10 0.74 2.60 -9.25
CA GLY A 10 1.37 3.53 -10.18
C GLY A 10 1.95 2.87 -11.43
N THR A 11 2.58 1.70 -11.32
CA THR A 11 3.20 1.01 -12.47
C THR A 11 2.92 -0.49 -12.45
N ALA A 12 3.09 -1.15 -13.60
CA ALA A 12 2.93 -2.60 -13.72
C ALA A 12 3.89 -3.38 -12.80
N GLY A 13 5.09 -2.84 -12.54
CA GLY A 13 6.09 -3.45 -11.66
C GLY A 13 5.68 -3.53 -10.19
N HIS A 14 4.70 -2.74 -9.74
CA HIS A 14 4.11 -2.87 -8.40
C HIS A 14 2.75 -3.57 -8.45
N VAL A 15 1.93 -3.27 -9.46
CA VAL A 15 0.55 -3.77 -9.55
C VAL A 15 0.50 -5.26 -9.88
N ASN A 16 1.36 -5.77 -10.77
CA ASN A 16 1.33 -7.18 -11.14
C ASN A 16 1.77 -8.10 -9.98
N PRO A 17 2.88 -7.84 -9.26
CA PRO A 17 3.23 -8.63 -8.09
C PRO A 17 2.15 -8.55 -6.99
N LEU A 18 1.55 -7.38 -6.80
CA LEU A 18 0.44 -7.21 -5.86
C LEU A 18 -0.74 -8.12 -6.20
N LEU A 19 -1.18 -8.12 -7.45
CA LEU A 19 -2.30 -8.96 -7.90
C LEU A 19 -1.94 -10.44 -7.85
N ALA A 20 -0.69 -10.81 -8.17
CA ALA A 20 -0.23 -12.19 -8.06
C ALA A 20 -0.28 -12.69 -6.61
N VAL A 21 0.12 -11.85 -5.64
CA VAL A 21 -0.01 -12.18 -4.21
C VAL A 21 -1.47 -12.22 -3.78
N ALA A 22 -2.31 -11.29 -4.25
CA ALA A 22 -3.76 -11.30 -3.98
C ALA A 22 -4.40 -12.63 -4.42
N ASP A 23 -4.09 -13.08 -5.64
CA ASP A 23 -4.59 -14.33 -6.21
C ASP A 23 -4.09 -15.55 -5.43
N ALA A 24 -2.81 -15.55 -5.04
CA ALA A 24 -2.23 -16.61 -4.24
C ALA A 24 -2.85 -16.69 -2.83
N LEU A 25 -3.13 -15.56 -2.20
CA LEU A 25 -3.81 -15.50 -0.90
C LEU A 25 -5.23 -16.05 -1.02
N ARG A 26 -5.99 -15.59 -2.01
CA ARG A 26 -7.36 -16.06 -2.26
C ARG A 26 -7.42 -17.56 -2.54
N ALA A 27 -6.43 -18.12 -3.22
CA ALA A 27 -6.35 -19.55 -3.50
C ALA A 27 -6.00 -20.38 -2.24
N ARG A 28 -5.16 -19.84 -1.34
CA ARG A 28 -4.67 -20.54 -0.14
C ARG A 28 -5.61 -20.40 1.06
N GLU A 29 -6.25 -19.24 1.19
CA GLU A 29 -7.20 -18.91 2.25
C GLU A 29 -8.46 -18.34 1.60
N PRO A 30 -9.40 -19.18 1.12
CA PRO A 30 -10.59 -18.73 0.39
C PRO A 30 -11.50 -17.81 1.18
N GLU A 31 -11.48 -17.96 2.51
CA GLU A 31 -12.21 -17.11 3.44
C GLU A 31 -11.53 -15.75 3.64
N ALA A 32 -10.27 -15.53 3.24
CA ALA A 32 -9.60 -14.26 3.46
C ALA A 32 -10.27 -13.10 2.73
N SER A 33 -10.25 -11.91 3.36
CA SER A 33 -10.62 -10.66 2.71
C SER A 33 -9.36 -9.98 2.17
N VAL A 34 -9.34 -9.65 0.88
CA VAL A 34 -8.22 -8.95 0.25
C VAL A 34 -8.67 -7.59 -0.24
N LEU A 35 -8.12 -6.55 0.39
CA LEU A 35 -8.32 -5.15 0.02
C LEU A 35 -7.06 -4.63 -0.63
N VAL A 36 -7.20 -3.81 -1.67
CA VAL A 36 -6.06 -3.14 -2.31
C VAL A 36 -6.13 -1.66 -2.02
N LEU A 37 -5.00 -1.06 -1.65
CA LEU A 37 -4.85 0.37 -1.47
C LEU A 37 -4.03 0.97 -2.60
N GLY A 38 -4.61 1.95 -3.30
CA GLY A 38 -4.02 2.56 -4.47
C GLY A 38 -4.41 4.02 -4.69
N THR A 39 -4.10 4.52 -5.88
CA THR A 39 -4.43 5.88 -6.33
C THR A 39 -5.42 5.84 -7.49
N ARG A 40 -6.14 6.94 -7.73
CA ARG A 40 -7.11 7.01 -8.85
C ARG A 40 -6.42 7.11 -10.21
N GLU A 41 -5.17 7.57 -10.21
CA GLU A 41 -4.41 7.90 -11.41
C GLU A 41 -3.51 6.75 -11.90
N GLY A 42 -3.36 5.68 -11.12
CA GLY A 42 -2.48 4.56 -11.44
C GLY A 42 -3.19 3.39 -12.14
N LEU A 43 -2.38 2.45 -12.67
CA LEU A 43 -2.88 1.25 -13.35
C LEU A 43 -3.80 0.40 -12.46
N GLU A 44 -3.59 0.44 -11.14
CA GLU A 44 -4.41 -0.25 -10.15
C GLU A 44 -5.90 0.13 -10.25
N ALA A 45 -6.22 1.38 -10.59
CA ALA A 45 -7.60 1.87 -10.72
C ALA A 45 -8.43 1.08 -11.73
N ARG A 46 -7.76 0.52 -12.74
CA ARG A 46 -8.36 -0.35 -13.75
C ARG A 46 -8.19 -1.82 -13.41
N LEU A 47 -6.97 -2.25 -13.07
CA LEU A 47 -6.63 -3.68 -13.00
C LEU A 47 -7.20 -4.37 -11.74
N VAL A 48 -7.27 -3.67 -10.62
CA VAL A 48 -7.74 -4.25 -9.35
C VAL A 48 -9.23 -4.62 -9.42
N PRO A 49 -10.14 -3.72 -9.84
CA PRO A 49 -11.56 -4.08 -9.99
C PRO A 49 -11.78 -5.16 -11.05
N LEU A 50 -11.02 -5.13 -12.16
CA LEU A 50 -11.11 -6.17 -13.21
C LEU A 50 -10.73 -7.56 -12.70
N ARG A 51 -9.85 -7.65 -11.68
CA ARG A 51 -9.47 -8.90 -11.03
C ARG A 51 -10.46 -9.33 -9.93
N GLY A 52 -11.47 -8.50 -9.65
CA GLY A 52 -12.50 -8.78 -8.64
C GLY A 52 -12.08 -8.47 -7.21
N TYR A 53 -11.08 -7.61 -7.02
CA TYR A 53 -10.67 -7.10 -5.71
C TYR A 53 -11.23 -5.70 -5.47
N GLU A 54 -11.49 -5.37 -4.21
CA GLU A 54 -11.88 -4.02 -3.82
C GLU A 54 -10.67 -3.09 -3.81
N LEU A 55 -10.83 -1.90 -4.40
CA LEU A 55 -9.81 -0.85 -4.41
C LEU A 55 -10.22 0.31 -3.52
N LEU A 56 -9.42 0.53 -2.48
CA LEU A 56 -9.44 1.70 -1.62
C LEU A 56 -8.52 2.78 -2.18
N PHE A 57 -8.98 4.03 -2.12
CA PHE A 57 -8.27 5.16 -2.72
C PHE A 57 -7.66 6.09 -1.68
N ILE A 58 -6.42 6.47 -1.94
CA ILE A 58 -5.77 7.63 -1.32
C ILE A 58 -5.26 8.58 -2.39
N ASP A 59 -5.09 9.84 -2.01
CA ASP A 59 -4.47 10.81 -2.92
C ASP A 59 -3.04 10.40 -3.21
N LYS A 60 -2.61 10.58 -4.45
CA LYS A 60 -1.20 10.46 -4.82
C LYS A 60 -0.39 11.52 -4.06
N VAL A 61 0.58 11.08 -3.25
CA VAL A 61 1.49 11.96 -2.52
C VAL A 61 2.93 11.67 -2.95
N PRO A 62 3.43 12.31 -4.04
CA PRO A 62 4.79 12.09 -4.47
C PRO A 62 5.78 12.72 -3.49
N PHE A 63 6.89 12.01 -3.23
CA PHE A 63 7.98 12.56 -2.45
C PHE A 63 8.58 13.77 -3.18
N PRO A 64 8.73 14.92 -2.51
CA PRO A 64 9.33 16.10 -3.11
C PRO A 64 10.80 15.83 -3.46
N ARG A 65 11.24 16.30 -4.62
CA ARG A 65 12.62 16.15 -5.09
C ARG A 65 13.47 17.40 -4.88
N ARG A 66 12.84 18.54 -4.56
CA ARG A 66 13.46 19.86 -4.38
C ARG A 66 12.72 20.63 -3.27
N PRO A 67 13.36 21.58 -2.58
CA PRO A 67 12.72 22.40 -1.55
C PRO A 67 11.86 23.51 -2.18
N ASP A 68 10.67 23.14 -2.65
CA ASP A 68 9.71 24.05 -3.29
C ASP A 68 8.36 24.09 -2.55
N ARG A 69 7.36 24.79 -3.12
CA ARG A 69 6.01 24.85 -2.56
C ARG A 69 5.36 23.47 -2.41
N ALA A 70 5.69 22.51 -3.28
CA ALA A 70 5.17 21.14 -3.16
C ALA A 70 5.78 20.42 -1.96
N ALA A 71 7.06 20.66 -1.66
CA ALA A 71 7.70 20.15 -0.44
C ALA A 71 7.05 20.71 0.84
N LEU A 72 6.65 21.98 0.85
CA LEU A 72 5.94 22.58 1.98
C LEU A 72 4.54 21.96 2.21
N ALA A 73 3.84 21.61 1.12
CA ALA A 73 2.52 20.98 1.21
C ALA A 73 2.59 19.48 1.54
N PHE A 74 3.74 18.83 1.31
CA PHE A 74 3.90 17.39 1.43
C PHE A 74 3.53 16.84 2.82
N PRO A 75 4.02 17.39 3.96
CA PRO A 75 3.69 16.85 5.29
C PRO A 75 2.18 16.80 5.56
N ARG A 76 1.44 17.85 5.17
CA ARG A 76 -0.02 17.90 5.34
C ARG A 76 -0.73 16.85 4.49
N ARG A 77 -0.33 16.71 3.22
CA ARG A 77 -0.90 15.71 2.29
C ARG A 77 -0.59 14.29 2.74
N PHE A 78 0.65 14.03 3.14
CA PHE A 78 1.08 12.74 3.66
C PHE A 78 0.32 12.38 4.94
N ALA A 79 0.17 13.32 5.88
CA ALA A 79 -0.60 13.10 7.10
C ALA A 79 -2.08 12.81 6.83
N ARG A 80 -2.68 13.44 5.81
CA ARG A 80 -4.05 13.14 5.35
C ARG A 80 -4.14 11.72 4.78
N ALA A 81 -3.21 11.32 3.92
CA ALA A 81 -3.16 9.96 3.37
C ALA A 81 -3.02 8.92 4.50
N VAL A 82 -2.11 9.12 5.45
CA VAL A 82 -1.95 8.25 6.62
C VAL A 82 -3.25 8.17 7.43
N ARG A 83 -3.95 9.28 7.68
CA ARG A 83 -5.22 9.25 8.41
C ARG A 83 -6.31 8.45 7.67
N ALA A 84 -6.38 8.57 6.35
CA ALA A 84 -7.32 7.79 5.54
C ALA A 84 -7.02 6.28 5.68
N VAL A 85 -5.77 5.87 5.52
CA VAL A 85 -5.40 4.45 5.66
C VAL A 85 -5.63 3.93 7.08
N ARG A 86 -5.36 4.73 8.12
CA ARG A 86 -5.65 4.33 9.51
C ARG A 86 -7.14 4.10 9.75
N ARG A 87 -7.99 4.94 9.17
CA ARG A 87 -9.44 4.76 9.22
C ARG A 87 -9.83 3.45 8.55
N ASP A 88 -9.33 3.22 7.34
CA ASP A 88 -9.62 2.00 6.58
C ASP A 88 -9.12 0.74 7.32
N ILE A 89 -7.94 0.79 7.94
CA ILE A 89 -7.42 -0.32 8.79
C ILE A 89 -8.40 -0.66 9.93
N ARG A 90 -8.95 0.35 10.61
CA ARG A 90 -9.87 0.17 11.75
C ARG A 90 -11.24 -0.31 11.31
N GLU A 91 -11.84 0.37 10.34
CA GLU A 91 -13.20 0.10 9.90
C GLU A 91 -13.31 -1.24 9.19
N ARG A 92 -12.23 -1.68 8.54
CA ARG A 92 -12.19 -2.94 7.80
C ARG A 92 -11.59 -4.10 8.59
N GLY A 93 -11.10 -3.86 9.81
CA GLY A 93 -10.48 -4.88 10.64
C GLY A 93 -9.25 -5.51 9.99
N VAL A 94 -8.35 -4.69 9.44
CA VAL A 94 -7.15 -5.18 8.75
C VAL A 94 -6.17 -5.82 9.74
N ASP A 95 -5.83 -7.08 9.49
CA ASP A 95 -4.92 -7.86 10.33
C ASP A 95 -3.46 -7.76 9.89
N VAL A 96 -3.23 -7.51 8.60
CA VAL A 96 -1.88 -7.39 8.03
C VAL A 96 -1.85 -6.47 6.82
N VAL A 97 -0.78 -5.69 6.71
CA VAL A 97 -0.51 -4.84 5.54
C VAL A 97 0.67 -5.41 4.75
N VAL A 98 0.55 -5.50 3.42
CA VAL A 98 1.67 -5.87 2.55
C VAL A 98 1.90 -4.75 1.55
N GLY A 99 3.09 -4.17 1.53
CA GLY A 99 3.40 -3.07 0.62
C GLY A 99 4.29 -3.50 -0.54
N PHE A 100 3.93 -3.08 -1.74
CA PHE A 100 4.58 -3.44 -3.01
C PHE A 100 5.33 -2.26 -3.64
N GLY A 101 5.55 -1.19 -2.88
CA GLY A 101 6.09 0.08 -3.37
C GLY A 101 5.03 1.02 -3.97
N GLY A 102 5.48 2.00 -4.74
CA GLY A 102 4.61 3.07 -5.26
C GLY A 102 4.17 4.09 -4.20
N TYR A 103 3.21 4.95 -4.57
CA TYR A 103 2.79 6.08 -3.73
C TYR A 103 1.92 5.67 -2.53
N ALA A 104 1.30 4.49 -2.58
CA ALA A 104 0.41 3.99 -1.53
C ALA A 104 1.14 3.27 -0.39
N ALA A 105 2.30 2.66 -0.66
CA ALA A 105 3.03 1.86 0.32
C ALA A 105 3.50 2.67 1.55
N ALA A 106 4.11 3.84 1.33
CA ALA A 106 4.63 4.66 2.43
C ALA A 106 3.56 5.10 3.46
N PRO A 107 2.41 5.68 3.07
CA PRO A 107 1.36 5.99 4.04
C PRO A 107 0.78 4.74 4.70
N ALA A 108 0.71 3.60 3.99
CA ALA A 108 0.24 2.33 4.55
C ALA A 108 1.16 1.80 5.66
N TYR A 109 2.48 1.78 5.46
CA TYR A 109 3.44 1.37 6.49
C TYR A 109 3.34 2.23 7.76
N VAL A 110 3.19 3.55 7.58
CA VAL A 110 3.05 4.47 8.71
C VAL A 110 1.71 4.28 9.42
N ALA A 111 0.63 4.02 8.67
CA ALA A 111 -0.68 3.74 9.24
C ALA A 111 -0.69 2.42 10.01
N ALA A 112 -0.21 1.32 9.41
CA ALA A 112 -0.10 0.00 10.04
C ALA A 112 0.63 0.08 11.38
N ARG A 113 1.80 0.73 11.38
CA ARG A 113 2.58 0.93 12.61
C ARG A 113 1.82 1.68 13.70
N ARG A 114 1.05 2.71 13.34
CA ARG A 114 0.26 3.51 14.31
C ARG A 114 -0.95 2.74 14.86
N GLU A 115 -1.44 1.77 14.11
CA GLU A 115 -2.52 0.88 14.52
C GLU A 115 -2.02 -0.45 15.12
N HIS A 116 -0.71 -0.62 15.28
CA HIS A 116 -0.08 -1.86 15.76
C HIS A 116 -0.42 -3.09 14.90
N VAL A 117 -0.68 -2.86 13.61
CA VAL A 117 -0.89 -3.91 12.62
C VAL A 117 0.46 -4.28 12.00
N PRO A 118 0.83 -5.57 11.95
CA PRO A 118 2.08 -6.01 11.32
C PRO A 118 2.06 -5.67 9.82
N PHE A 119 3.23 -5.34 9.28
CA PHE A 119 3.36 -5.12 7.84
C PHE A 119 4.58 -5.80 7.24
N VAL A 120 4.42 -6.23 6.00
CA VAL A 120 5.45 -6.86 5.16
C VAL A 120 5.79 -5.93 4.00
N VAL A 121 7.05 -5.90 3.62
CA VAL A 121 7.51 -5.18 2.43
C VAL A 121 7.85 -6.19 1.35
N HIS A 122 7.25 -6.04 0.18
CA HIS A 122 7.59 -6.76 -1.03
C HIS A 122 8.27 -5.81 -2.03
N GLU A 123 9.49 -6.13 -2.43
CA GLU A 123 10.24 -5.36 -3.42
C GLU A 123 10.55 -6.21 -4.65
N ALA A 124 9.73 -6.03 -5.68
CA ALA A 124 9.90 -6.73 -6.95
C ALA A 124 11.01 -6.11 -7.83
N ASN A 125 11.48 -4.89 -7.53
CA ASN A 125 12.48 -4.21 -8.36
C ASN A 125 13.91 -4.52 -7.91
N ALA A 126 14.84 -4.58 -8.87
CA ALA A 126 16.27 -4.74 -8.61
C ALA A 126 16.88 -3.59 -7.80
N ARG A 127 16.28 -2.39 -7.84
CA ARG A 127 16.65 -1.25 -6.99
C ARG A 127 15.44 -0.86 -6.14
N PRO A 128 15.55 -0.88 -4.82
CA PRO A 128 14.41 -0.64 -3.95
C PRO A 128 13.95 0.81 -4.02
N GLY A 129 12.62 1.00 -4.04
CA GLY A 129 12.03 2.33 -3.96
C GLY A 129 12.19 2.96 -2.57
N ILE A 130 12.23 4.30 -2.49
CA ILE A 130 12.40 5.03 -1.21
C ILE A 130 11.36 4.58 -0.16
N ALA A 131 10.12 4.34 -0.58
CA ALA A 131 9.06 3.86 0.30
C ALA A 131 9.42 2.51 0.96
N ASN A 132 9.94 1.56 0.19
CA ASN A 132 10.30 0.23 0.67
C ASN A 132 11.59 0.27 1.50
N VAL A 133 12.58 1.08 1.13
CA VAL A 133 13.78 1.32 1.95
C VAL A 133 13.41 1.85 3.33
N LEU A 134 12.47 2.79 3.41
CA LEU A 134 12.01 3.34 4.69
C LEU A 134 11.14 2.35 5.47
N GLY A 135 10.31 1.56 4.79
CA GLY A 135 9.45 0.55 5.40
C GLY A 135 10.23 -0.63 5.99
N ALA A 136 11.25 -1.11 5.28
CA ALA A 136 11.99 -2.34 5.61
C ALA A 136 12.57 -2.35 7.02
N ARG A 137 13.00 -1.21 7.56
CA ARG A 137 13.57 -1.10 8.90
C ARG A 137 12.62 -1.49 10.03
N ARG A 138 11.32 -1.52 9.78
CA ARG A 138 10.28 -1.80 10.78
C ARG A 138 9.29 -2.86 10.32
N ALA A 139 9.55 -3.47 9.16
CA ALA A 139 8.70 -4.51 8.62
C ALA A 139 8.86 -5.79 9.45
N ALA A 140 7.77 -6.55 9.60
CA ALA A 140 7.83 -7.90 10.16
C ALA A 140 8.59 -8.86 9.24
N ALA A 141 8.55 -8.63 7.93
CA ALA A 141 9.33 -9.36 6.93
C ALA A 141 9.58 -8.49 5.69
N VAL A 142 10.62 -8.84 4.93
CA VAL A 142 10.98 -8.25 3.64
C VAL A 142 11.27 -9.36 2.64
N GLY A 143 10.73 -9.27 1.43
CA GLY A 143 11.01 -10.20 0.33
C GLY A 143 10.43 -9.72 -0.99
#